data_AF-A0A5E4LAU3-F1
#
_entry.id   AF-A0A5E4LAU3-F1
#
_cell.length_a   1.000
_cell.length_b   1.000
_cell.length_c   1.000
_cell.angle_alpha   90.00
_cell.angle_beta   90.00
_cell.angle_gamma   90.00
#
_symmetry.space_group_name_H-M   'P 1'
#
loop_
_entity.id
_entity.type
_entity.pdbx_description
1 polymer ?
#
loop_
_entity_poly.entity_id
_entity_poly.type
_entity_poly.pdbx_seq_one_letter_code
_entity_poly.pdbx_strand_id
1 'polypeptide(L)'
;MDRVIIERNGAERQVNTKVVGDVSKLKPLLNKECWRVFESLHRKPAYPAQLAKELSMNEQKVYYHVKQLRAAGLLEVEKSEERNGALAKYYSAQFDSFALVPNLESAGKGNRIIGNQTGNGRTQDKAATPFLEDFCRKGIFSAKIVVGSPDPHGPHKGRARDGHLAGELTAFFGANCSGFELPLVFLDTMVKDLKEENSNLVIVGGPVANKLCEQVNRFLPVQFSSSGGNWAFVSGPSGKSYAEDSAGVVEKIPHPFFRNKWILVVAGKRNSGTIAAILALVKRTAETIKPNSYDKKALARVVEGLDANGDGLIDDVEFRE
;
A
#
# COMPACT_ATOMS: atom_id res chain seq x y z
N MET A 1 17.66 -15.69 5.91
CA MET A 1 17.19 -15.43 7.29
C MET A 1 16.23 -14.27 7.23
N ASP A 2 15.10 -14.36 7.91
CA ASP A 2 14.12 -13.26 7.93
C ASP A 2 14.68 -12.09 8.74
N ARG A 3 14.21 -10.88 8.45
CA ARG A 3 14.65 -9.67 9.13
C ARG A 3 13.44 -8.81 9.44
N VAL A 4 13.41 -8.23 10.64
CA VAL A 4 12.44 -7.19 11.01
C VAL A 4 13.14 -5.85 11.13
N ILE A 5 12.42 -4.79 10.77
CA ILE A 5 12.85 -3.41 11.02
C ILE A 5 12.20 -3.00 12.33
N ILE A 6 13.03 -2.64 13.30
CA ILE A 6 12.58 -2.03 14.55
C ILE A 6 12.82 -0.54 14.43
N GLU A 7 11.75 0.24 14.41
CA GLU A 7 11.82 1.69 14.47
C GLU A 7 11.67 2.14 15.92
N ARG A 8 12.66 2.86 16.45
CA ARG A 8 12.60 3.43 17.80
C ARG A 8 13.28 4.79 17.81
N ASN A 9 12.56 5.82 18.24
CA ASN A 9 13.03 7.21 18.28
C ASN A 9 13.54 7.72 16.92
N GLY A 10 12.89 7.35 15.82
CA GLY A 10 13.26 7.76 14.46
C GLY A 10 14.51 7.07 13.89
N ALA A 11 15.09 6.10 14.61
CA ALA A 11 16.16 5.26 14.11
C ALA A 11 15.61 3.88 13.72
N GLU A 12 15.89 3.46 12.50
CA GLU A 12 15.60 2.11 12.03
C GLU A 12 16.79 1.19 12.29
N ARG A 13 16.52 0.05 12.94
CA ARG A 13 17.51 -1.03 13.08
C ARG A 13 16.97 -2.31 12.49
N GLN A 14 17.74 -2.88 11.57
CA GLN A 14 17.47 -4.20 11.04
C GLN A 14 18.01 -5.26 12.02
N VAL A 15 17.15 -6.20 12.41
CA VAL A 15 17.50 -7.29 13.34
C VAL A 15 17.23 -8.61 12.63
N ASN A 16 18.14 -9.58 12.80
CA ASN A 16 17.88 -10.92 12.28
C ASN A 16 16.80 -11.57 13.13
N THR A 17 15.78 -12.11 12.46
CA THR A 17 14.59 -12.61 13.14
C THR A 17 14.24 -13.98 12.62
N LYS A 18 13.85 -14.86 13.54
CA LYS A 18 13.17 -16.09 13.17
C LYS A 18 11.67 -15.86 13.20
N VAL A 19 10.99 -16.01 12.06
CA VAL A 19 9.53 -16.12 12.07
C VAL A 19 9.15 -17.50 12.58
N VAL A 20 8.32 -17.54 13.63
CA VAL A 20 7.92 -18.77 14.31
C VAL A 20 6.43 -18.98 14.08
N GLY A 21 6.09 -20.02 13.32
CA GLY A 21 4.70 -20.47 13.10
C GLY A 21 4.18 -21.44 14.17
N ASP A 22 5.09 -22.12 14.89
CA ASP A 22 4.75 -23.03 15.99
C ASP A 22 5.25 -22.46 17.32
N VAL A 23 4.34 -21.87 18.08
CA VAL A 23 4.61 -21.22 19.37
C VAL A 23 5.13 -22.22 20.40
N SER A 24 4.89 -23.52 20.23
CA SER A 24 5.37 -24.55 21.17
C SER A 24 6.90 -24.56 21.28
N LYS A 25 7.62 -24.17 20.22
CA LYS A 25 9.08 -24.07 20.20
C LYS A 25 9.62 -22.96 21.10
N LEU A 26 8.81 -21.95 21.41
CA LEU A 26 9.22 -20.84 22.29
C LEU A 26 8.82 -21.07 23.75
N LYS A 27 8.09 -22.14 24.08
CA LYS A 27 7.70 -22.47 25.46
C LYS A 27 8.87 -22.44 26.46
N PRO A 28 10.09 -22.93 26.14
CA PRO A 28 11.21 -22.85 27.09
C PRO A 28 11.56 -21.43 27.51
N LEU A 29 11.40 -20.44 26.62
CA LEU A 29 11.73 -19.03 26.87
C LEU A 29 10.77 -18.34 27.83
N LEU A 30 9.58 -18.92 28.09
CA LEU A 30 8.63 -18.39 29.08
C LEU A 30 9.11 -18.60 30.52
N ASN A 31 10.06 -19.52 30.75
CA ASN A 31 10.67 -19.73 32.05
C ASN A 31 11.79 -18.70 32.29
N LYS A 32 11.72 -17.96 33.41
CA LYS A 32 12.67 -16.89 33.76
C LYS A 32 14.13 -17.36 33.85
N GLU A 33 14.40 -18.54 34.41
CA GLU A 33 15.76 -19.09 34.52
C GLU A 33 16.29 -19.49 33.13
N CYS A 34 15.44 -20.10 32.31
CA CYS A 34 15.76 -20.47 30.93
C CYS A 34 16.00 -19.25 30.02
N TRP A 35 15.20 -18.19 30.17
CA TRP A 35 15.37 -16.92 29.48
C TRP A 35 16.73 -16.28 29.80
N ARG A 36 17.14 -16.26 31.07
CA ARG A 36 18.46 -15.75 31.47
C ARG A 36 19.62 -16.55 30.85
N VAL A 37 19.47 -17.87 30.74
CA VAL A 37 20.44 -18.72 30.04
C VAL A 37 20.51 -18.34 28.56
N PHE A 38 19.37 -18.19 27.90
CA PHE A 38 19.30 -17.76 26.50
C PHE A 38 19.93 -16.36 26.28
N GLU A 39 19.61 -15.36 27.11
CA GLU A 39 20.18 -14.02 27.03
C GLU A 39 21.72 -14.01 27.21
N SER A 40 22.24 -14.84 28.12
CA SER A 40 23.69 -14.98 28.31
C SER A 40 24.35 -15.55 27.06
N LEU A 41 23.77 -16.62 26.50
CA LEU A 41 24.23 -17.29 25.28
C LEU A 41 24.07 -16.46 24.01
N HIS A 42 23.14 -15.50 24.00
CA HIS A 42 22.99 -14.52 22.93
C HIS A 42 24.10 -13.46 22.96
N ARG A 43 24.61 -13.10 24.15
CA ARG A 43 25.72 -12.14 24.27
C ARG A 43 27.07 -12.75 23.92
N LYS A 44 27.30 -14.01 24.34
CA LYS A 44 28.56 -14.70 24.11
C LYS A 44 28.38 -16.23 24.17
N PRO A 45 29.18 -16.99 23.41
CA PRO A 45 29.14 -18.44 23.47
C PRO A 45 29.70 -18.96 24.79
N ALA A 46 29.03 -19.94 25.40
CA ALA A 46 29.46 -20.53 26.67
C ALA A 46 29.04 -22.01 26.80
N TYR A 47 29.74 -22.72 27.68
CA TYR A 47 29.38 -24.08 28.09
C TYR A 47 28.63 -24.07 29.43
N PRO A 48 27.83 -25.10 29.76
CA PRO A 48 26.89 -25.06 30.89
C PRO A 48 27.50 -24.75 32.26
N ALA A 49 28.68 -25.30 32.59
CA ALA A 49 29.32 -25.03 33.88
C ALA A 49 29.79 -23.57 34.02
N GLN A 50 30.18 -22.92 32.92
CA GLN A 50 30.49 -21.50 32.92
C GLN A 50 29.22 -20.66 33.14
N LEU A 51 28.13 -20.99 32.43
CA LEU A 51 26.84 -20.33 32.61
C LEU A 51 26.30 -20.44 34.05
N ALA A 52 26.47 -21.61 34.68
CA ALA A 52 26.06 -21.84 36.06
C ALA A 52 26.75 -20.87 37.04
N LYS A 53 28.07 -20.66 36.85
CA LYS A 53 28.84 -19.69 37.64
C LYS A 53 28.43 -18.25 37.35
N GLU A 54 28.31 -17.89 36.06
CA GLU A 54 27.97 -16.51 35.65
C GLU A 54 26.56 -16.08 36.08
N LEU A 55 25.60 -17.01 36.09
CA LEU A 55 24.21 -16.72 36.42
C LEU A 55 23.87 -16.98 37.90
N SER A 56 24.83 -17.48 38.69
CA SER A 56 24.65 -17.97 40.06
C SER A 56 23.52 -19.01 40.15
N MET A 57 23.54 -19.99 39.24
CA MET A 57 22.53 -21.04 39.11
C MET A 57 23.13 -22.41 39.41
N ASN A 58 22.28 -23.34 39.86
CA ASN A 58 22.68 -24.74 39.99
C ASN A 58 23.05 -25.33 38.61
N GLU A 59 24.20 -25.99 38.52
CA GLU A 59 24.75 -26.50 37.27
C GLU A 59 23.81 -27.50 36.57
N GLN A 60 23.19 -28.43 37.30
CA GLN A 60 22.25 -29.39 36.73
C GLN A 60 21.04 -28.71 36.09
N LYS A 61 20.53 -27.63 36.71
CA LYS A 61 19.45 -26.82 36.13
C LYS A 61 19.87 -26.14 34.83
N VAL A 62 21.10 -25.63 34.76
CA VAL A 62 21.62 -25.01 33.54
C VAL A 62 21.74 -26.05 32.43
N TYR A 63 22.27 -27.24 32.72
CA TYR A 63 22.29 -28.35 31.75
C TYR A 63 20.88 -28.70 31.25
N TYR A 64 19.89 -28.71 32.14
CA TYR A 64 18.49 -28.92 31.78
C TYR A 64 17.96 -27.84 30.82
N HIS A 65 18.17 -26.55 31.13
CA HIS A 65 17.74 -25.45 30.26
C HIS A 65 18.42 -25.46 28.89
N VAL A 66 19.74 -25.69 28.85
CA VAL A 66 20.50 -25.80 27.60
C VAL A 66 19.95 -26.95 26.74
N LYS A 67 19.63 -28.10 27.36
CA LYS A 67 19.02 -29.24 26.66
C LYS A 67 17.64 -28.86 26.07
N GLN A 68 16.79 -28.17 26.84
CA GLN A 68 15.47 -27.73 26.37
C GLN A 68 15.57 -26.73 25.21
N LEU A 69 16.41 -25.71 25.34
CA LEU A 69 16.61 -24.69 24.32
C LEU A 69 17.19 -25.28 23.02
N ARG A 70 18.14 -26.22 23.15
CA ARG A 70 18.70 -26.94 22.00
C ARG A 70 17.67 -27.84 21.31
N ALA A 71 16.86 -28.57 22.08
CA ALA A 71 15.79 -29.41 21.52
C ALA A 71 14.73 -28.57 20.77
N ALA A 72 14.50 -27.33 21.21
CA ALA A 72 13.65 -26.37 20.53
C ALA A 72 14.29 -25.71 19.31
N GLY A 73 15.58 -25.97 19.03
CA GLY A 73 16.32 -25.34 17.94
C GLY A 73 16.61 -23.86 18.16
N LEU A 74 16.75 -23.42 19.42
CA LEU A 74 17.04 -22.03 19.79
C LEU A 74 18.54 -21.79 20.00
N LEU A 75 19.31 -22.87 20.18
CA LEU A 75 20.75 -22.85 20.37
C LEU A 75 21.44 -23.73 19.32
N GLU A 76 22.64 -23.32 18.94
CA GLU A 76 23.56 -24.13 18.14
C GLU A 76 24.86 -24.42 18.91
N VAL A 77 25.62 -25.42 18.46
CA VAL A 77 26.96 -25.68 18.97
C VAL A 77 27.93 -24.91 18.10
N GLU A 78 28.51 -23.86 18.64
CA GLU A 78 29.44 -23.00 17.89
C GLU A 78 30.81 -23.65 17.75
N LYS A 79 31.28 -24.25 18.84
CA LYS A 79 32.57 -24.96 18.88
C LYS A 79 32.60 -26.01 19.98
N SER A 80 33.56 -26.92 19.87
CA SER A 80 33.89 -27.89 20.92
C SER A 80 35.37 -27.78 21.24
N GLU A 81 35.71 -27.70 22.53
CA GLU A 81 37.09 -27.56 23.00
C GLU A 81 37.35 -28.57 24.12
N GLU A 82 38.55 -29.13 24.16
CA GLU A 82 38.96 -30.03 25.23
C GLU A 82 39.36 -29.22 26.47
N ARG A 83 38.73 -29.50 27.61
CA ARG A 83 39.02 -28.86 28.89
C ARG A 83 39.09 -29.91 29.98
N ASN A 84 40.20 -29.92 30.73
CA ASN A 84 40.43 -30.85 31.84
C ASN A 84 40.19 -32.33 31.45
N GLY A 85 40.58 -32.73 30.23
CA GLY A 85 40.41 -34.09 29.72
C GLY A 85 38.99 -34.45 29.25
N ALA A 86 38.07 -33.48 29.15
CA ALA A 86 36.72 -33.69 28.65
C ALA A 86 36.37 -32.70 27.52
N LEU A 87 35.60 -33.15 26.53
CA LEU A 87 35.16 -32.30 25.43
C LEU A 87 33.98 -31.41 25.86
N ALA A 88 34.22 -30.10 25.97
CA ALA A 88 33.21 -29.10 26.31
C ALA A 88 32.60 -28.48 25.04
N LYS A 89 31.27 -28.54 24.90
CA LYS A 89 30.52 -27.90 23.81
C LYS A 89 30.13 -26.49 24.22
N TYR A 90 30.50 -25.51 23.41
CA TYR A 90 30.08 -24.12 23.54
C TYR A 90 28.82 -23.92 22.73
N TYR A 91 27.80 -23.37 23.39
CA TYR A 91 26.52 -23.06 22.77
C TYR A 91 26.43 -21.56 22.52
N SER A 92 25.66 -21.16 21.52
CA SER A 92 25.27 -19.77 21.28
C SER A 92 23.82 -19.69 20.80
N ALA A 93 23.18 -18.54 20.98
CA ALA A 93 21.82 -18.33 20.50
C ALA A 93 21.82 -18.20 18.97
N GLN A 94 20.93 -18.92 18.30
CA GLN A 94 20.89 -18.97 16.84
C GLN A 94 20.25 -17.72 16.20
N PHE A 95 19.43 -16.98 16.96
CA PHE A 95 18.64 -15.86 16.42
C PHE A 95 18.65 -14.67 17.38
N ASP A 96 18.72 -13.45 16.82
CA ASP A 96 18.69 -12.20 17.60
C ASP A 96 17.28 -11.85 18.10
N SER A 97 16.24 -12.35 17.43
CA SER A 97 14.85 -12.08 17.76
C SER A 97 13.90 -13.13 17.18
N PHE A 98 12.67 -13.15 17.70
CA PHE A 98 11.59 -14.03 17.24
C PHE A 98 10.36 -13.19 16.90
N ALA A 99 9.71 -13.51 15.78
CA ALA A 99 8.42 -12.95 15.40
C ALA A 99 7.36 -14.05 15.47
N LEU A 100 6.31 -13.82 16.27
CA LEU A 100 5.16 -14.70 16.37
C LEU A 100 4.12 -14.28 15.34
N VAL A 101 3.80 -15.18 14.42
CA VAL A 101 2.82 -14.95 13.37
C VAL A 101 1.80 -16.09 13.44
N PRO A 102 0.57 -15.84 13.94
CA PRO A 102 -0.43 -16.89 14.17
C PRO A 102 -0.74 -17.76 12.95
N ASN A 103 -0.69 -17.16 11.75
CA ASN A 103 -0.73 -17.88 10.49
C ASN A 103 0.12 -17.10 9.48
N LEU A 104 1.24 -17.68 9.04
CA LEU A 104 2.13 -17.07 8.05
C LEU A 104 1.41 -16.78 6.72
N GLU A 105 0.48 -17.64 6.32
CA GLU A 105 -0.29 -17.46 5.09
C GLU A 105 -1.36 -16.35 5.22
N SER A 106 -1.67 -15.94 6.45
CA SER A 106 -2.59 -14.85 6.76
C SER A 106 -1.88 -13.58 7.24
N ALA A 107 -0.55 -13.61 7.34
CA ALA A 107 0.26 -12.44 7.66
C ALA A 107 0.12 -11.42 6.53
N GLY A 108 -0.55 -10.30 6.83
CA GLY A 108 -0.88 -9.28 5.83
C GLY A 108 -2.20 -9.48 5.09
N LYS A 109 -3.04 -10.47 5.47
CA LYS A 109 -4.45 -10.53 5.05
C LYS A 109 -5.27 -9.57 5.90
N GLY A 110 -5.12 -8.27 5.63
CA GLY A 110 -6.19 -7.32 5.89
C GLY A 110 -7.34 -7.64 4.94
N ASN A 111 -8.57 -7.66 5.45
CA ASN A 111 -9.82 -7.68 4.69
C ASN A 111 -10.09 -8.91 3.78
N ARG A 112 -11.38 -9.20 3.60
CA ARG A 112 -11.83 -10.32 2.75
C ARG A 112 -11.52 -9.98 1.29
N ILE A 113 -10.53 -10.66 0.69
CA ILE A 113 -10.26 -10.56 -0.75
C ILE A 113 -11.48 -11.10 -1.49
N ILE A 114 -12.17 -10.24 -2.23
CA ILE A 114 -13.23 -10.65 -3.15
C ILE A 114 -12.55 -10.89 -4.49
N GLY A 115 -12.30 -12.16 -4.80
CA GLY A 115 -11.67 -12.57 -6.05
C GLY A 115 -12.70 -12.85 -7.16
N ASN A 116 -12.30 -12.61 -8.41
CA ASN A 116 -13.00 -13.16 -9.56
C ASN A 116 -12.67 -14.66 -9.62
N GLN A 117 -13.56 -15.51 -9.10
CA GLN A 117 -13.48 -16.96 -9.30
C GLN A 117 -13.32 -17.21 -10.80
N THR A 118 -12.23 -17.88 -11.16
CA THR A 118 -11.88 -18.29 -12.52
C THR A 118 -13.01 -19.11 -13.14
N GLY A 119 -13.93 -18.43 -13.80
CA GLY A 119 -14.80 -18.98 -14.82
C GLY A 119 -14.32 -18.42 -16.16
N ASN A 120 -13.79 -19.29 -17.01
CA ASN A 120 -13.52 -19.02 -18.42
C ASN A 120 -14.62 -18.14 -19.02
N GLY A 121 -14.33 -16.90 -19.39
CA GLY A 121 -15.27 -16.12 -20.21
C GLY A 121 -15.33 -14.60 -20.05
N ARG A 122 -14.62 -13.97 -19.12
CA ARG A 122 -14.48 -12.50 -19.14
C ARG A 122 -13.12 -12.10 -19.67
N THR A 123 -13.11 -11.61 -20.91
CA THR A 123 -11.98 -10.89 -21.49
C THR A 123 -11.72 -9.65 -20.65
N GLN A 124 -10.70 -9.70 -19.79
CA GLN A 124 -10.09 -8.48 -19.27
C GLN A 124 -9.79 -7.56 -20.45
N ASP A 125 -10.03 -6.26 -20.30
CA ASP A 125 -9.64 -5.31 -21.32
C ASP A 125 -8.11 -5.34 -21.41
N LYS A 126 -7.60 -5.84 -22.54
CA LYS A 126 -6.15 -5.98 -22.79
C LYS A 126 -5.41 -4.64 -22.64
N ALA A 127 -6.10 -3.52 -22.86
CA ALA A 127 -5.53 -2.19 -22.65
C ALA A 127 -5.52 -1.80 -21.16
N ALA A 128 -6.53 -2.18 -20.39
CA ALA A 128 -6.61 -1.85 -18.97
C ALA A 128 -5.54 -2.55 -18.14
N THR A 129 -5.21 -3.82 -18.43
CA THR A 129 -4.33 -4.63 -17.58
C THR A 129 -2.96 -3.96 -17.32
N PRO A 130 -2.18 -3.55 -18.35
CA PRO A 130 -0.88 -2.91 -18.10
C PRO A 130 -0.99 -1.55 -17.41
N PHE A 131 -2.08 -0.81 -17.68
CA PHE A 131 -2.32 0.48 -17.02
C PHE A 131 -2.59 0.33 -15.52
N LEU A 132 -3.28 -0.74 -15.13
CA LEU A 132 -3.71 -1.02 -13.75
C LEU A 132 -2.68 -1.79 -12.93
N GLU A 133 -1.64 -2.38 -13.55
CA GLU A 133 -0.59 -3.12 -12.84
C GLU A 133 0.04 -2.30 -11.69
N ASP A 134 0.24 -1.00 -11.91
CA ASP A 134 0.77 -0.07 -10.91
C ASP A 134 -0.15 0.13 -9.68
N PHE A 135 -1.43 -0.16 -9.85
CA PHE A 135 -2.45 -0.12 -8.79
C PHE A 135 -2.75 -1.52 -8.23
N CYS A 136 -2.03 -2.56 -8.67
CA CYS A 136 -2.24 -3.94 -8.27
C CYS A 136 -1.04 -4.53 -7.54
N ARG A 137 -1.30 -5.40 -6.56
CA ARG A 137 -0.28 -6.25 -5.92
C ARG A 137 -0.65 -7.71 -6.15
N LYS A 138 0.16 -8.42 -6.93
CA LYS A 138 -0.13 -9.81 -7.36
C LYS A 138 -1.51 -9.94 -8.03
N GLY A 139 -1.87 -8.95 -8.86
CA GLY A 139 -3.17 -8.88 -9.54
C GLY A 139 -4.35 -8.44 -8.66
N ILE A 140 -4.18 -8.27 -7.35
CA ILE A 140 -5.23 -7.74 -6.45
C ILE A 140 -5.14 -6.21 -6.44
N PHE A 141 -6.26 -5.53 -6.70
CA PHE A 141 -6.33 -4.07 -6.63
C PHE A 141 -5.93 -3.58 -5.22
N SER A 142 -4.94 -2.70 -5.18
CA SER A 142 -4.27 -2.24 -3.97
C SER A 142 -4.08 -0.72 -4.04
N ALA A 143 -5.20 -0.01 -4.01
CA ALA A 143 -5.28 1.44 -3.96
C ALA A 143 -6.50 1.91 -3.16
N LYS A 144 -6.46 3.13 -2.64
CA LYS A 144 -7.61 3.80 -2.01
C LYS A 144 -8.32 4.65 -3.06
N ILE A 145 -9.62 4.43 -3.27
CA ILE A 145 -10.47 5.33 -4.07
C ILE A 145 -10.94 6.45 -3.14
N VAL A 146 -10.38 7.64 -3.29
CA VAL A 146 -10.64 8.78 -2.43
C VAL A 146 -11.65 9.71 -3.09
N VAL A 147 -12.82 9.82 -2.49
CA VAL A 147 -13.91 10.73 -2.92
C VAL A 147 -14.02 11.91 -1.95
N GLY A 148 -14.63 13.00 -2.39
CA GLY A 148 -14.92 14.14 -1.51
C GLY A 148 -15.94 13.79 -0.41
N SER A 149 -15.79 14.41 0.76
CA SER A 149 -16.77 14.30 1.85
C SER A 149 -18.04 15.11 1.56
N PRO A 150 -19.23 14.57 1.90
CA PRO A 150 -20.50 15.29 1.75
C PRO A 150 -20.63 16.45 2.76
N ASP A 151 -19.93 16.35 3.89
CA ASP A 151 -19.89 17.38 4.91
C ASP A 151 -18.95 18.53 4.51
N PRO A 152 -19.37 19.80 4.65
CA PRO A 152 -18.52 20.95 4.36
C PRO A 152 -17.21 20.94 5.13
N HIS A 153 -16.09 21.07 4.41
CA HIS A 153 -14.78 21.20 5.03
C HIS A 153 -13.81 21.98 4.13
N GLY A 154 -12.59 22.18 4.62
CA GLY A 154 -11.52 22.81 3.85
C GLY A 154 -11.74 24.31 3.58
N PRO A 155 -10.83 24.92 2.80
CA PRO A 155 -10.85 26.37 2.53
C PRO A 155 -12.09 26.82 1.75
N HIS A 156 -12.58 25.96 0.85
CA HIS A 156 -13.71 26.25 -0.03
C HIS A 156 -15.08 25.94 0.60
N LYS A 157 -15.12 25.27 1.77
CA LYS A 157 -16.36 24.77 2.39
C LYS A 157 -17.25 23.99 1.40
N GLY A 158 -16.62 23.32 0.43
CA GLY A 158 -17.29 22.56 -0.60
C GLY A 158 -18.02 21.36 -0.02
N ARG A 159 -19.17 21.00 -0.61
CA ARG A 159 -19.86 19.73 -0.31
C ARG A 159 -19.73 18.83 -1.52
N ALA A 160 -19.11 17.68 -1.35
CA ALA A 160 -19.09 16.68 -2.40
C ALA A 160 -20.49 16.06 -2.56
N ARG A 161 -20.90 15.81 -3.80
CA ARG A 161 -22.16 15.11 -4.12
C ARG A 161 -21.95 13.94 -5.07
N ASP A 162 -20.68 13.68 -5.38
CA ASP A 162 -20.18 12.84 -6.46
C ASP A 162 -19.51 11.56 -5.93
N GLY A 163 -19.60 11.28 -4.62
CA GLY A 163 -19.07 10.03 -4.06
C GLY A 163 -19.68 8.76 -4.65
N HIS A 164 -20.92 8.84 -5.16
CA HIS A 164 -21.57 7.73 -5.85
C HIS A 164 -20.88 7.35 -7.17
N LEU A 165 -20.17 8.28 -7.82
CA LEU A 165 -19.43 8.05 -9.06
C LEU A 165 -18.24 7.10 -8.89
N ALA A 166 -17.83 6.83 -7.65
CA ALA A 166 -16.85 5.78 -7.38
C ALA A 166 -17.38 4.38 -7.69
N GLY A 167 -18.70 4.20 -7.85
CA GLY A 167 -19.33 2.91 -8.17
C GLY A 167 -18.84 2.37 -9.52
N GLU A 168 -18.84 3.19 -10.55
CA GLU A 168 -18.40 2.86 -11.91
C GLU A 168 -16.92 2.49 -11.93
N LEU A 169 -16.09 3.28 -11.24
CA LEU A 169 -14.65 3.01 -11.11
C LEU A 169 -14.40 1.71 -10.35
N THR A 170 -15.13 1.47 -9.26
CA THR A 170 -15.02 0.22 -8.49
C THR A 170 -15.39 -0.99 -9.34
N ALA A 171 -16.44 -0.90 -10.16
CA ALA A 171 -16.82 -1.94 -11.11
C ALA A 171 -15.73 -2.16 -12.17
N PHE A 172 -15.15 -1.08 -12.71
CA PHE A 172 -14.05 -1.14 -13.67
C PHE A 172 -12.80 -1.83 -13.10
N PHE A 173 -12.36 -1.46 -11.89
CA PHE A 173 -11.24 -2.14 -11.25
C PHE A 173 -11.56 -3.59 -10.92
N GLY A 174 -12.78 -3.87 -10.42
CA GLY A 174 -13.23 -5.23 -10.14
C GLY A 174 -13.28 -6.13 -11.38
N ALA A 175 -13.58 -5.57 -12.55
CA ALA A 175 -13.59 -6.30 -13.82
C ALA A 175 -12.18 -6.57 -14.38
N ASN A 176 -11.23 -5.69 -14.10
CA ASN A 176 -9.89 -5.73 -14.70
C ASN A 176 -8.78 -6.19 -13.73
N CYS A 177 -9.09 -6.38 -12.44
CA CYS A 177 -8.19 -6.96 -11.45
C CYS A 177 -8.61 -8.39 -11.09
N SER A 178 -7.70 -9.16 -10.50
CA SER A 178 -7.97 -10.53 -10.02
C SER A 178 -8.86 -10.54 -8.77
N GLY A 179 -8.91 -9.42 -8.05
CA GLY A 179 -9.74 -9.21 -6.88
C GLY A 179 -9.41 -7.89 -6.20
N PHE A 180 -10.02 -7.66 -5.04
CA PHE A 180 -9.82 -6.44 -4.26
C PHE A 180 -10.12 -6.67 -2.77
N GLU A 181 -9.65 -5.76 -1.92
CA GLU A 181 -9.87 -5.76 -0.47
C GLU A 181 -10.79 -4.60 -0.07
N LEU A 182 -11.78 -4.87 0.80
CA LEU A 182 -12.70 -3.84 1.31
C LEU A 182 -12.21 -3.25 2.63
N PRO A 183 -12.33 -1.95 2.91
CA PRO A 183 -13.00 -0.95 2.08
C PRO A 183 -12.12 -0.42 0.96
N LEU A 184 -12.74 -0.11 -0.19
CA LEU A 184 -12.08 0.51 -1.35
C LEU A 184 -12.23 2.02 -1.37
N VAL A 185 -13.41 2.50 -0.96
CA VAL A 185 -13.79 3.91 -1.06
C VAL A 185 -13.57 4.58 0.29
N PHE A 186 -12.84 5.69 0.27
CA PHE A 186 -12.51 6.51 1.41
C PHE A 186 -12.91 7.95 1.13
N LEU A 187 -13.35 8.67 2.16
CA LEU A 187 -13.51 10.12 2.12
C LEU A 187 -12.14 10.78 2.20
N ASP A 188 -12.00 11.93 1.53
CA ASP A 188 -10.82 12.79 1.62
C ASP A 188 -10.49 13.24 3.05
N THR A 189 -11.49 13.30 3.95
CA THR A 189 -11.29 13.56 5.38
C THR A 189 -10.59 12.42 6.13
N MET A 190 -10.64 11.19 5.59
CA MET A 190 -9.93 10.03 6.12
C MET A 190 -8.48 9.93 5.60
N VAL A 191 -8.16 10.62 4.50
CA VAL A 191 -6.83 10.67 3.88
C VAL A 191 -6.33 12.13 3.89
N LYS A 192 -5.85 12.56 5.05
CA LYS A 192 -5.71 14.00 5.35
C LYS A 192 -4.52 14.68 4.66
N ASP A 193 -3.39 14.00 4.53
CA ASP A 193 -2.14 14.56 4.00
C ASP A 193 -1.49 13.59 3.01
N LEU A 194 -1.27 14.09 1.79
CA LEU A 194 -0.58 13.38 0.72
C LEU A 194 0.84 12.94 1.12
N LYS A 195 1.52 13.67 2.01
CA LYS A 195 2.87 13.33 2.49
C LYS A 195 2.89 12.15 3.46
N GLU A 196 1.78 11.85 4.10
CA GLU A 196 1.67 10.79 5.11
C GLU A 196 1.00 9.52 4.54
N GLU A 197 0.36 9.62 3.38
CA GLU A 197 -0.39 8.53 2.78
C GLU A 197 0.46 7.65 1.86
N ASN A 198 1.04 6.58 2.41
CA ASN A 198 1.86 5.60 1.67
C ASN A 198 1.01 4.52 0.96
N SER A 199 0.08 4.94 0.12
CA SER A 199 -0.78 4.04 -0.67
C SER A 199 -0.78 4.45 -2.14
N ASN A 200 -1.20 3.54 -3.02
CA ASN A 200 -1.67 3.98 -4.34
C ASN A 200 -3.01 4.69 -4.15
N LEU A 201 -3.27 5.72 -4.95
CA LEU A 201 -4.45 6.57 -4.80
C LEU A 201 -5.20 6.69 -6.11
N VAL A 202 -6.52 6.55 -6.04
CA VAL A 202 -7.45 6.93 -7.12
C VAL A 202 -8.29 8.07 -6.59
N ILE A 203 -8.00 9.29 -7.01
CA ILE A 203 -8.64 10.51 -6.51
C ILE A 203 -9.78 10.87 -7.47
N VAL A 204 -10.99 10.94 -6.93
CA VAL A 204 -12.20 11.26 -7.69
C VAL A 204 -12.70 12.64 -7.30
N GLY A 205 -12.94 13.48 -8.30
CA GLY A 205 -13.43 14.85 -8.13
C GLY A 205 -12.32 15.90 -8.00
N GLY A 206 -12.64 17.14 -8.38
CA GLY A 206 -11.69 18.25 -8.42
C GLY A 206 -11.37 18.86 -7.04
N PRO A 207 -10.42 19.80 -6.97
CA PRO A 207 -9.91 20.40 -5.72
C PRO A 207 -10.95 21.02 -4.80
N VAL A 208 -12.06 21.52 -5.36
CA VAL A 208 -13.15 22.13 -4.58
C VAL A 208 -13.90 21.09 -3.75
N ALA A 209 -14.04 19.86 -4.26
CA ALA A 209 -14.79 18.78 -3.62
C ALA A 209 -13.88 17.78 -2.90
N ASN A 210 -12.62 17.64 -3.33
CA ASN A 210 -11.67 16.66 -2.81
C ASN A 210 -10.35 17.33 -2.41
N LYS A 211 -10.09 17.41 -1.10
CA LYS A 211 -8.88 18.04 -0.55
C LYS A 211 -7.59 17.35 -1.00
N LEU A 212 -7.62 16.05 -1.25
CA LEU A 212 -6.45 15.33 -1.72
C LEU A 212 -6.10 15.71 -3.17
N CYS A 213 -7.12 15.99 -3.99
CA CYS A 213 -6.96 16.55 -5.32
C CYS A 213 -6.28 17.93 -5.28
N GLU A 214 -6.69 18.81 -4.35
CA GLU A 214 -6.03 20.10 -4.12
C GLU A 214 -4.53 19.95 -3.81
N GLN A 215 -4.17 19.00 -2.96
CA GLN A 215 -2.77 18.75 -2.58
C GLN A 215 -1.92 18.18 -3.73
N VAL A 216 -2.52 17.32 -4.55
CA VAL A 216 -1.84 16.68 -5.68
C VAL A 216 -1.72 17.62 -6.89
N ASN A 217 -2.61 18.60 -7.01
CA ASN A 217 -2.77 19.45 -8.20
C ASN A 217 -1.46 20.05 -8.73
N ARG A 218 -0.58 20.54 -7.84
CA ARG A 218 0.73 21.12 -8.23
C ARG A 218 1.70 20.15 -8.91
N PHE A 219 1.44 18.85 -8.83
CA PHE A 219 2.26 17.80 -9.44
C PHE A 219 1.64 17.26 -10.75
N LEU A 220 0.41 17.67 -11.07
CA LEU A 220 -0.28 17.21 -12.27
C LEU A 220 0.26 17.92 -13.53
N PRO A 221 0.42 17.20 -14.65
CA PRO A 221 0.64 17.79 -15.97
C PRO A 221 -0.47 18.74 -16.40
N VAL A 222 -1.73 18.42 -16.09
CA VAL A 222 -2.90 19.27 -16.36
C VAL A 222 -3.46 19.77 -15.04
N GLN A 223 -3.28 21.05 -14.75
CA GLN A 223 -3.56 21.59 -13.43
C GLN A 223 -4.92 22.29 -13.37
N PHE A 224 -5.62 22.10 -12.26
CA PHE A 224 -6.75 22.94 -11.91
C PHE A 224 -6.24 24.32 -11.50
N SER A 225 -6.65 25.36 -12.22
CA SER A 225 -6.35 26.75 -11.91
C SER A 225 -7.64 27.50 -11.61
N SER A 226 -7.61 28.38 -10.61
CA SER A 226 -8.72 29.26 -10.28
C SER A 226 -8.32 30.71 -10.53
N SER A 227 -9.08 31.40 -11.37
CA SER A 227 -8.95 32.85 -11.57
C SER A 227 -10.32 33.51 -11.39
N GLY A 228 -10.42 34.45 -10.45
CA GLY A 228 -11.67 35.16 -10.18
C GLY A 228 -12.84 34.27 -9.73
N GLY A 229 -12.56 33.11 -9.12
CA GLY A 229 -13.58 32.13 -8.72
C GLY A 229 -14.01 31.16 -9.81
N ASN A 230 -13.54 31.35 -11.05
CA ASN A 230 -13.73 30.41 -12.15
C ASN A 230 -12.56 29.44 -12.22
N TRP A 231 -12.89 28.16 -12.12
CA TRP A 231 -11.93 27.08 -12.29
C TRP A 231 -11.82 26.69 -13.76
N ALA A 232 -10.62 26.29 -14.17
CA ALA A 232 -10.30 25.73 -15.49
C ALA A 232 -9.16 24.72 -15.34
N PHE A 233 -8.98 23.85 -16.32
CA PHE A 233 -7.78 23.05 -16.48
C PHE A 233 -6.77 23.83 -17.31
N VAL A 234 -5.51 23.85 -16.91
CA VAL A 234 -4.40 24.42 -17.67
C VAL A 234 -3.42 23.29 -17.97
N SER A 235 -3.32 22.91 -19.23
CA SER A 235 -2.42 21.85 -19.69
C SER A 235 -1.00 22.40 -19.80
N GLY A 236 -0.08 21.93 -18.97
CA GLY A 236 1.34 22.21 -19.12
C GLY A 236 1.91 21.72 -20.47
N PRO A 237 1.57 20.49 -20.93
CA PRO A 237 2.01 19.97 -22.23
C PRO A 237 1.63 20.83 -23.44
N SER A 238 0.41 21.34 -23.51
CA SER A 238 -0.09 22.05 -24.70
C SER A 238 -0.17 23.57 -24.54
N GLY A 239 -0.15 24.08 -23.30
CA GLY A 239 -0.45 25.47 -22.95
C GLY A 239 -1.93 25.86 -23.03
N LYS A 240 -2.83 24.91 -23.34
CA LYS A 240 -4.26 25.18 -23.49
C LYS A 240 -4.98 25.27 -22.15
N SER A 241 -6.08 26.02 -22.15
CA SER A 241 -7.00 26.14 -21.02
C SER A 241 -8.38 25.58 -21.39
N TYR A 242 -8.98 24.82 -20.49
CA TYR A 242 -10.31 24.19 -20.65
C TYR A 242 -11.21 24.63 -19.50
N ALA A 243 -12.27 25.36 -19.80
CA ALA A 243 -13.12 26.01 -18.78
C ALA A 243 -14.54 25.45 -18.71
N GLU A 244 -14.89 24.60 -19.68
CA GLU A 244 -16.19 23.97 -19.88
C GLU A 244 -16.55 23.10 -18.67
N ASP A 245 -17.81 23.16 -18.23
CA ASP A 245 -18.24 22.40 -17.05
C ASP A 245 -18.30 20.89 -17.35
N SER A 246 -18.42 20.49 -18.61
CA SER A 246 -18.34 19.10 -19.10
C SER A 246 -16.90 18.63 -19.33
N ALA A 247 -15.89 19.50 -19.19
CA ALA A 247 -14.50 19.10 -19.32
C ALA A 247 -14.05 18.26 -18.11
N GLY A 248 -13.39 17.15 -18.39
CA GLY A 248 -12.83 16.21 -17.44
C GLY A 248 -11.37 15.91 -17.73
N VAL A 249 -10.66 15.41 -16.73
CA VAL A 249 -9.27 15.00 -16.86
C VAL A 249 -9.04 13.63 -16.23
N VAL A 250 -8.24 12.81 -16.91
CA VAL A 250 -7.71 11.54 -16.40
C VAL A 250 -6.19 11.61 -16.42
N GLU A 251 -5.55 11.53 -15.26
CA GLU A 251 -4.10 11.67 -15.13
C GLU A 251 -3.51 10.61 -14.22
N LYS A 252 -2.47 9.93 -14.68
CA LYS A 252 -1.68 8.98 -13.90
C LYS A 252 -0.28 9.54 -13.68
N ILE A 253 0.10 9.74 -12.42
CA ILE A 253 1.43 10.24 -12.03
C ILE A 253 2.08 9.33 -10.98
N PRO A 254 3.42 9.26 -10.90
CA PRO A 254 4.08 8.68 -9.75
C PRO A 254 3.75 9.47 -8.49
N HIS A 255 3.66 8.78 -7.36
CA HIS A 255 3.42 9.42 -6.07
C HIS A 255 4.62 10.29 -5.69
N PRO A 256 4.43 11.60 -5.39
CA PRO A 256 5.55 12.54 -5.22
C PRO A 256 6.42 12.25 -3.99
N PHE A 257 5.86 11.62 -2.96
CA PHE A 257 6.56 11.35 -1.69
C PHE A 257 6.95 9.88 -1.44
N PHE A 258 6.40 8.92 -2.20
CA PHE A 258 6.60 7.49 -1.93
C PHE A 258 6.99 6.77 -3.22
N ARG A 259 8.13 6.07 -3.17
CA ARG A 259 8.63 5.30 -4.32
C ARG A 259 7.70 4.12 -4.62
N ASN A 260 7.56 3.79 -5.91
CA ASN A 260 6.74 2.68 -6.40
C ASN A 260 5.26 2.78 -5.99
N LYS A 261 4.78 4.00 -5.76
CA LYS A 261 3.37 4.32 -5.56
C LYS A 261 2.90 5.22 -6.69
N TRP A 262 1.62 5.13 -7.01
CA TRP A 262 1.00 5.84 -8.11
C TRP A 262 -0.28 6.52 -7.71
N ILE A 263 -0.59 7.62 -8.40
CA ILE A 263 -1.81 8.38 -8.22
C ILE A 263 -2.52 8.44 -9.58
N LEU A 264 -3.81 8.11 -9.58
CA LEU A 264 -4.72 8.32 -10.68
C LEU A 264 -5.72 9.40 -10.26
N VAL A 265 -5.79 10.50 -11.00
CA VAL A 265 -6.81 11.53 -10.84
C VAL A 265 -7.86 11.34 -11.93
N VAL A 266 -9.12 11.25 -11.53
CA VAL A 266 -10.28 11.20 -12.43
C VAL A 266 -11.25 12.27 -11.98
N ALA A 267 -11.21 13.43 -12.63
CA ALA A 267 -11.85 14.61 -12.06
C ALA A 267 -12.33 15.61 -13.11
N GLY A 268 -13.46 16.24 -12.79
CA GLY A 268 -13.96 17.44 -13.42
C GLY A 268 -13.85 18.65 -12.50
N LYS A 269 -13.94 19.84 -13.08
CA LYS A 269 -14.26 21.06 -12.31
C LYS A 269 -15.66 20.96 -11.68
N ARG A 270 -16.61 20.38 -12.42
CA ARG A 270 -17.98 20.10 -12.00
C ARG A 270 -18.23 18.60 -12.10
N ASN A 271 -19.37 18.17 -11.55
CA ASN A 271 -19.82 16.78 -11.59
C ASN A 271 -19.88 16.24 -13.03
N SER A 272 -20.41 17.02 -13.98
CA SER A 272 -20.42 16.70 -15.41
C SER A 272 -19.04 16.35 -15.96
N GLY A 273 -18.01 17.14 -15.65
CA GLY A 273 -16.64 16.83 -16.03
C GLY A 273 -16.08 15.57 -15.38
N THR A 274 -16.42 15.30 -14.11
CA THR A 274 -15.99 14.07 -13.43
C THR A 274 -16.63 12.85 -14.09
N ILE A 275 -17.92 12.94 -14.45
CA ILE A 275 -18.63 11.90 -15.21
C ILE A 275 -17.94 11.66 -16.56
N ALA A 276 -17.60 12.73 -17.30
CA ALA A 276 -16.86 12.60 -18.56
C ALA A 276 -15.52 11.89 -18.37
N ALA A 277 -14.73 12.27 -17.37
CA ALA A 277 -13.45 11.62 -17.07
C ALA A 277 -13.62 10.11 -16.75
N ILE A 278 -14.65 9.75 -15.96
CA ILE A 278 -14.98 8.36 -15.64
C ILE A 278 -15.40 7.59 -16.91
N LEU A 279 -16.27 8.16 -17.73
CA LEU A 279 -16.72 7.53 -18.98
C LEU A 279 -15.55 7.31 -19.95
N ALA A 280 -14.65 8.27 -20.06
CA ALA A 280 -13.43 8.11 -20.85
C ALA A 280 -12.61 6.91 -20.37
N LEU A 281 -12.38 6.81 -19.05
CA LEU A 281 -11.59 5.71 -18.49
C LEU A 281 -12.27 4.35 -18.64
N VAL A 282 -13.59 4.27 -18.44
CA VAL A 282 -14.34 3.00 -18.36
C VAL A 282 -14.80 2.51 -19.75
N LYS A 283 -15.27 3.40 -20.63
CA LYS A 283 -15.77 3.03 -21.97
C LYS A 283 -14.70 3.12 -23.05
N ARG A 284 -13.72 4.01 -22.90
CA ARG A 284 -12.68 4.31 -23.91
C ARG A 284 -11.28 4.13 -23.34
N THR A 285 -11.07 3.10 -22.51
CA THR A 285 -9.81 2.81 -21.80
C THR A 285 -8.59 2.90 -22.72
N ALA A 286 -8.63 2.21 -23.87
CA ALA A 286 -7.51 2.13 -24.80
C ALA A 286 -7.07 3.50 -25.35
N GLU A 287 -7.96 4.48 -25.37
CA GLU A 287 -7.67 5.84 -25.81
C GLU A 287 -7.24 6.72 -24.65
N THR A 288 -7.85 6.54 -23.47
CA THR A 288 -7.52 7.23 -22.22
C THR A 288 -6.12 6.94 -21.74
N ILE A 289 -5.62 5.71 -21.88
CA ILE A 289 -4.30 5.33 -21.36
C ILE A 289 -3.15 5.67 -22.31
N LYS A 290 -3.44 6.14 -23.52
CA LYS A 290 -2.39 6.61 -24.44
C LYS A 290 -1.70 7.83 -23.82
N PRO A 291 -0.40 8.04 -24.08
CA PRO A 291 0.28 9.26 -23.68
C PRO A 291 -0.43 10.51 -24.20
N ASN A 292 -0.23 11.63 -23.51
CA ASN A 292 -0.74 12.92 -23.94
C ASN A 292 -0.27 13.24 -25.37
N SER A 293 -1.12 13.88 -26.17
CA SER A 293 -0.82 14.19 -27.57
C SER A 293 0.35 15.17 -27.76
N TYR A 294 0.66 16.00 -26.76
CA TYR A 294 1.70 17.02 -26.78
C TYR A 294 2.95 16.62 -25.96
N ASP A 295 2.79 15.76 -24.95
CA ASP A 295 3.91 15.18 -24.19
C ASP A 295 3.78 13.65 -24.07
N LYS A 296 4.62 12.93 -24.83
CA LYS A 296 4.69 11.46 -24.84
C LYS A 296 5.08 10.84 -23.49
N LYS A 297 5.61 11.62 -22.53
CA LYS A 297 5.96 11.15 -21.19
C LYS A 297 4.82 11.32 -20.19
N ALA A 298 3.87 12.21 -20.46
CA ALA A 298 2.73 12.46 -19.60
C ALA A 298 1.60 11.47 -19.89
N LEU A 299 1.07 10.83 -18.85
CA LEU A 299 -0.16 10.06 -18.90
C LEU A 299 -1.31 10.94 -18.41
N ALA A 300 -1.69 11.93 -19.23
CA ALA A 300 -2.72 12.91 -18.91
C ALA A 300 -3.58 13.19 -20.15
N ARG A 301 -4.89 12.97 -20.03
CA ARG A 301 -5.86 13.18 -21.11
C ARG A 301 -6.98 14.11 -20.65
N VAL A 302 -7.25 15.13 -21.45
CA VAL A 302 -8.40 16.02 -21.27
C VAL A 302 -9.52 15.53 -22.18
N VAL A 303 -10.72 15.43 -21.63
CA VAL A 303 -11.93 15.02 -22.35
C VAL A 303 -13.03 16.03 -22.15
N GLU A 304 -13.98 16.06 -23.08
CA GLU A 304 -15.21 16.83 -22.96
C GLU A 304 -16.41 15.89 -23.06
N GLY A 305 -17.30 15.96 -22.09
CA GLY A 305 -18.52 15.15 -22.07
C GLY A 305 -19.53 15.62 -23.12
N LEU A 306 -20.14 14.65 -23.81
CA LEU A 306 -21.17 14.84 -24.81
C LEU A 306 -22.47 14.17 -24.36
N ASP A 307 -23.58 14.84 -24.67
CA ASP A 307 -24.92 14.24 -24.66
C ASP A 307 -25.27 13.88 -26.10
N ALA A 308 -24.89 12.67 -26.52
CA ALA A 308 -25.01 12.22 -27.90
C ALA A 308 -26.48 11.91 -28.27
N ASN A 309 -27.30 11.53 -27.29
CA ASN A 309 -28.68 11.10 -27.51
C ASN A 309 -29.73 12.20 -27.21
N GLY A 310 -29.33 13.30 -26.56
CA GLY A 310 -30.16 14.46 -26.25
C GLY A 310 -31.01 14.35 -24.98
N ASP A 311 -30.69 13.44 -24.06
CA ASP A 311 -31.44 13.20 -22.81
C ASP A 311 -30.98 14.07 -21.62
N GLY A 312 -29.96 14.91 -21.83
CA GLY A 312 -29.37 15.78 -20.83
C GLY A 312 -28.31 15.11 -19.95
N LEU A 313 -27.96 13.85 -20.21
CA LEU A 313 -26.90 13.11 -19.54
C LEU A 313 -25.66 13.00 -20.42
N ILE A 314 -24.49 12.99 -19.79
CA ILE A 314 -23.26 12.70 -20.52
C ILE A 314 -23.20 11.19 -20.76
N ASP A 315 -23.22 10.77 -22.01
CA ASP A 315 -23.20 9.37 -22.41
C ASP A 315 -21.99 8.99 -23.28
N ASP A 316 -21.30 9.99 -23.85
CA ASP A 316 -20.06 9.86 -24.61
C ASP A 316 -19.06 10.99 -24.28
N VAL A 317 -17.86 10.90 -24.83
CA VAL A 317 -16.77 11.86 -24.61
C VAL A 317 -15.99 12.15 -25.88
N GLU A 318 -15.46 13.36 -26.02
CA GLU A 318 -14.45 13.71 -27.02
C GLU A 318 -13.09 13.95 -26.34
N PHE A 319 -12.00 13.45 -26.92
CA PHE A 319 -10.64 13.73 -26.42
C PHE A 319 -10.14 15.05 -26.98
N ARG A 320 -9.73 15.96 -26.08
CA ARG A 320 -9.21 17.28 -26.44
C ARG A 320 -7.68 17.33 -26.49
N GLU A 321 -7.03 16.39 -25.79
CA GLU A 321 -5.59 16.10 -25.82
C GLU A 321 -5.36 14.61 -25.65
#